data_AF-A0A9D6WCZ7-F1
#
_entry.id   AF-A0A9D6WCZ7-F1
#
_cell.length_a   1.000
_cell.length_b   1.000
_cell.length_c   1.000
_cell.angle_alpha   90.00
_cell.angle_beta   90.00
_cell.angle_gamma   90.00
#
_symmetry.space_group_name_H-M   'P 1'
#
loop_
_entity.id
_entity.type
_entity.pdbx_description
1 polymer ?
#
loop_
_entity_poly.entity_id
_entity_poly.type
_entity_poly.pdbx_seq_one_letter_code
_entity_poly.pdbx_strand_id
1 'polypeptide(L)'
;MTDTSSSKDYSVHESGSTPQDTQVGACAQASLWMLARYMSQQFNCREFLPSEINALAKANMAMGRPLPAESGLTPIQILDALQGMGFPAVMYMRENVDPCSRHVDPAFPINSGSDAEEVASKDLRRTAKLADIAYRYIESGLPVILGTSNHAVVAIGHTYDHTATSATVAIQRIPSFFINNDANGPYQEMLLFAKDVDKLSFFDVRTVITVAPPEVTLKGEEAELMATECIDGVLKEPVTKSGETLGDLLPQMRPEFSPWLKQREYRTYLMRSVMLQQEIQLGMRLGHIRRQAGEKLLVLDYPKYVWVSEISSPDLLNQADMANRKCLGFVVVDSTAPSRTNGVIAMHFADLFLDVPRDAPQRANRYVFRGSTPIRHRVSPD
;
A
#
# COMPACT_ATOMS: atom_id res chain seq x y z
N MET A 1 14.98 6.74 -40.48
CA MET A 1 14.58 7.89 -39.64
C MET A 1 13.73 7.32 -38.54
N THR A 2 14.39 7.03 -37.43
CA THR A 2 13.88 6.30 -36.27
C THR A 2 13.16 7.26 -35.35
N ASP A 3 11.87 6.99 -35.16
CA ASP A 3 10.99 7.69 -34.25
C ASP A 3 11.31 7.24 -32.82
N THR A 4 11.61 8.19 -31.95
CA THR A 4 12.00 7.97 -30.55
C THR A 4 10.75 8.16 -29.69
N SER A 5 10.23 7.04 -29.17
CA SER A 5 9.10 7.02 -28.26
C SER A 5 9.45 7.68 -26.93
N SER A 6 8.67 8.69 -26.54
CA SER A 6 8.82 9.44 -25.30
C SER A 6 8.54 8.57 -24.07
N SER A 7 9.56 8.35 -23.24
CA SER A 7 9.37 8.16 -21.81
C SER A 7 9.24 9.55 -21.16
N LYS A 8 8.18 9.78 -20.39
CA LYS A 8 8.04 10.95 -19.50
C LYS A 8 7.74 10.38 -18.13
N ASP A 9 8.71 10.47 -17.20
CA ASP A 9 8.97 11.58 -16.27
C ASP A 9 8.09 11.44 -15.03
N TYR A 10 8.68 10.91 -13.94
CA TYR A 10 8.10 10.91 -12.61
C TYR A 10 8.60 12.16 -11.87
N SER A 11 7.68 12.95 -11.33
CA SER A 11 7.98 14.04 -10.41
C SER A 11 8.28 13.43 -9.03
N VAL A 12 9.44 13.79 -8.48
CA VAL A 12 9.83 13.40 -7.14
C VAL A 12 9.97 14.66 -6.29
N HIS A 13 9.33 14.70 -5.14
CA HIS A 13 9.67 15.68 -4.12
C HIS A 13 11.12 15.45 -3.67
N GLU A 14 11.99 16.42 -3.95
CA GLU A 14 13.39 16.44 -3.48
C GLU A 14 13.42 16.30 -1.95
N SER A 15 13.69 15.08 -1.49
CA SER A 15 14.15 14.83 -0.14
C SER A 15 15.67 14.80 -0.20
N GLY A 16 16.32 15.75 0.47
CA GLY A 16 17.78 15.87 0.45
C GLY A 16 18.45 14.56 0.86
N SER A 17 19.46 14.12 0.11
CA SER A 17 20.27 12.96 0.44
C SER A 17 21.50 13.40 1.26
N THR A 18 21.86 12.63 2.29
CA THR A 18 23.11 12.84 3.03
C THR A 18 24.01 11.62 2.83
N PRO A 19 25.18 11.73 2.17
CA PRO A 19 26.13 10.64 2.05
C PRO A 19 26.61 10.16 3.42
N GLN A 20 26.95 8.87 3.53
CA GLN A 20 27.46 8.27 4.77
C GLN A 20 28.78 8.95 5.20
N ASP A 21 28.77 9.60 6.36
CA ASP A 21 29.98 9.99 7.10
C ASP A 21 30.25 8.93 8.17
N THR A 22 31.39 8.24 8.06
CA THR A 22 31.84 7.20 9.00
C THR A 22 32.02 7.71 10.43
N GLN A 23 31.99 9.03 10.66
CA GLN A 23 32.03 9.62 12.00
C GLN A 23 30.66 9.78 12.67
N VAL A 24 29.52 9.78 11.94
CA VAL A 24 28.22 10.19 12.52
C VAL A 24 26.99 9.37 12.06
N GLY A 25 27.07 8.57 11.00
CA GLY A 25 25.89 7.89 10.44
C GLY A 25 26.10 6.44 9.98
N ALA A 26 25.38 5.49 10.57
CA ALA A 26 25.10 4.19 9.95
C ALA A 26 23.86 4.27 9.06
N CYS A 27 23.72 3.37 8.09
CA CYS A 27 22.61 3.32 7.12
C CYS A 27 21.20 3.43 7.72
N ALA A 28 21.00 2.84 8.89
CA ALA A 28 19.74 2.94 9.64
C ALA A 28 19.42 4.36 10.13
N GLN A 29 20.43 5.14 10.54
CA GLN A 29 20.25 6.53 10.97
C GLN A 29 19.93 7.44 9.78
N ALA A 30 20.59 7.24 8.64
CA ALA A 30 20.27 7.94 7.39
C ALA A 30 18.82 7.63 6.96
N SER A 31 18.43 6.37 7.04
CA SER A 31 17.06 5.92 6.75
C SER A 31 16.02 6.57 7.66
N LEU A 32 16.26 6.58 8.97
CA LEU A 32 15.41 7.25 9.96
C LEU A 32 15.29 8.76 9.70
N TRP A 33 16.40 9.42 9.37
CA TRP A 33 16.41 10.84 9.10
C TRP A 33 15.63 11.20 7.82
N MET A 34 15.81 10.45 6.73
CA MET A 34 15.04 10.64 5.49
C MET A 34 13.54 10.48 5.74
N LEU A 35 13.17 9.43 6.49
CA LEU A 35 11.77 9.20 6.87
C LEU A 35 11.23 10.36 7.72
N ALA A 36 11.95 10.76 8.78
CA ALA A 36 11.52 11.86 9.66
C ALA A 36 11.38 13.18 8.90
N ARG A 37 12.28 13.46 7.96
CA ARG A 37 12.23 14.64 7.08
C ARG A 37 11.00 14.62 6.17
N TYR A 38 10.68 13.47 5.58
CA TYR A 38 9.46 13.31 4.80
C TYR A 38 8.22 13.55 5.67
N MET A 39 8.19 12.93 6.86
CA MET A 39 7.06 13.06 7.78
C MET A 39 6.83 14.51 8.26
N SER A 40 7.91 15.27 8.50
CA SER A 40 7.79 16.68 8.88
C SER A 40 7.16 17.53 7.77
N GLN A 41 7.61 17.33 6.52
CA GLN A 41 7.14 18.07 5.36
C GLN A 41 5.68 17.76 5.01
N GLN A 42 5.30 16.47 5.04
CA GLN A 42 3.99 16.03 4.54
C GLN A 42 2.90 16.01 5.61
N PHE A 43 3.27 15.76 6.87
CA PHE A 43 2.31 15.57 7.95
C PHE A 43 2.43 16.60 9.08
N ASN A 44 3.23 17.65 8.89
CA ASN A 44 3.48 18.70 9.88
C ASN A 44 4.01 18.14 11.21
N CYS A 45 4.84 17.09 11.12
CA CYS A 45 5.55 16.53 12.26
C CYS A 45 6.80 17.36 12.60
N ARG A 46 7.33 17.17 13.81
CA ARG A 46 8.59 17.80 14.22
C ARG A 46 9.77 17.27 13.40
N GLU A 47 10.73 18.13 13.10
CA GLU A 47 12.03 17.73 12.52
C GLU A 47 12.99 17.21 13.60
N PHE A 48 13.81 16.23 13.23
CA PHE A 48 14.78 15.59 14.13
C PHE A 48 16.18 15.67 13.53
N LEU A 49 17.16 16.07 14.36
CA LEU A 49 18.56 16.07 13.98
C LEU A 49 19.16 14.66 14.07
N PRO A 50 20.16 14.30 13.26
CA PRO A 50 20.80 12.98 13.34
C PRO A 50 21.31 12.61 14.75
N SER A 51 21.83 13.57 15.51
CA SER A 51 22.26 13.37 16.90
C SER A 51 21.10 13.02 17.84
N GLU A 52 19.93 13.65 17.65
CA GLU A 52 18.72 13.34 18.42
C GLU A 52 18.19 11.95 18.06
N ILE A 53 18.15 11.61 16.77
CA ILE A 53 17.75 10.27 16.30
C ILE A 53 18.60 9.19 16.97
N ASN A 54 19.91 9.39 17.03
CA ASN A 54 20.82 8.45 17.68
C ASN A 54 20.60 8.37 19.20
N ALA A 55 20.31 9.48 19.88
CA ALA A 55 19.97 9.47 21.29
C ALA A 55 18.66 8.70 21.55
N LEU A 56 17.64 8.89 20.73
CA LEU A 56 16.36 8.18 20.82
C LEU A 56 16.54 6.68 20.54
N ALA A 57 17.31 6.30 19.52
CA ALA A 57 17.57 4.91 19.16
C ALA A 57 18.28 4.12 20.27
N LYS A 58 19.04 4.80 21.14
CA LYS A 58 19.80 4.19 22.24
C LYS A 58 19.17 4.43 23.60
N ALA A 59 17.97 5.01 23.67
CA ALA A 59 17.33 5.39 24.93
C ALA A 59 17.02 4.18 25.82
N ASN A 60 16.59 3.06 25.23
CA ASN A 60 16.18 1.85 25.97
C ASN A 60 17.22 0.73 25.92
N MET A 61 17.96 0.60 24.80
CA MET A 61 18.96 -0.45 24.58
C MET A 61 20.25 0.13 24.03
N ALA A 62 21.01 0.83 24.86
CA ALA A 62 22.33 1.34 24.49
C ALA A 62 23.35 0.17 24.38
N MET A 63 23.82 -0.10 23.17
CA MET A 63 25.01 -0.92 22.94
C MET A 63 26.13 -0.03 22.39
N GLY A 64 27.32 -0.12 23.01
CA GLY A 64 28.50 0.65 22.61
C GLY A 64 28.42 2.14 22.95
N ARG A 65 29.27 2.94 22.31
CA ARG A 65 29.31 4.41 22.48
C ARG A 65 28.11 5.06 21.78
N PRO A 66 27.56 6.17 22.33
CA PRO A 66 26.51 6.91 21.65
C PRO A 66 27.01 7.49 20.32
N LEU A 67 28.19 8.09 20.30
CA LEU A 67 28.84 8.59 19.08
C LEU A 67 30.36 8.29 19.11
N PRO A 68 30.97 7.87 17.99
CA PRO A 68 30.33 7.36 16.78
C PRO A 68 29.59 6.04 17.07
N ALA A 69 28.53 5.74 16.30
CA ALA A 69 27.81 4.48 16.43
C ALA A 69 28.61 3.35 15.76
N GLU A 70 29.50 2.69 16.50
CA GLU A 70 30.44 1.69 15.99
C GLU A 70 29.77 0.42 15.41
N SER A 71 28.49 0.15 15.74
CA SER A 71 27.82 -1.11 15.38
C SER A 71 26.47 -0.94 14.68
N GLY A 72 26.19 0.24 14.10
CA GLY A 72 24.88 0.53 13.49
C GLY A 72 23.71 0.49 14.47
N LEU A 73 22.49 0.39 13.96
CA LEU A 73 21.27 0.22 14.76
C LEU A 73 20.63 -1.13 14.47
N THR A 74 20.18 -1.82 15.53
CA THR A 74 19.33 -3.00 15.39
C THR A 74 17.89 -2.60 15.02
N PRO A 75 17.08 -3.52 14.45
CA PRO A 75 15.68 -3.22 14.16
C PRO A 75 14.87 -2.73 15.38
N ILE A 76 15.20 -3.22 16.58
CA ILE A 76 14.57 -2.78 17.83
C ILE A 76 14.94 -1.33 18.15
N GLN A 77 16.21 -0.95 17.98
CA GLN A 77 16.65 0.44 18.16
C GLN A 77 16.04 1.38 17.13
N ILE A 78 15.79 0.92 15.90
CA ILE A 78 15.04 1.69 14.89
C ILE A 78 13.60 1.96 15.38
N LEU A 79 12.93 0.94 15.92
CA LEU A 79 11.59 1.10 16.50
C LEU A 79 11.58 2.02 17.72
N ASP A 80 12.55 1.90 18.63
CA ASP A 80 12.71 2.80 19.77
C ASP A 80 12.86 4.26 19.32
N ALA A 81 13.65 4.49 18.27
CA ALA A 81 13.83 5.81 17.68
C ALA A 81 12.51 6.36 17.14
N LEU A 82 11.78 5.57 16.33
CA LEU A 82 10.49 5.97 15.75
C LEU A 82 9.44 6.26 16.83
N GLN A 83 9.39 5.43 17.88
CA GLN A 83 8.52 5.65 19.03
C GLN A 83 8.90 6.95 19.76
N GLY A 84 10.19 7.18 19.99
CA GLY A 84 10.69 8.42 20.61
C GLY A 84 10.42 9.67 19.76
N MET A 85 10.33 9.52 18.44
CA MET A 85 9.91 10.58 17.51
C MET A 85 8.38 10.80 17.49
N GLY A 86 7.60 9.92 18.11
CA GLY A 86 6.14 9.97 18.11
C GLY A 86 5.49 9.40 16.84
N PHE A 87 6.22 8.59 16.07
CA PHE A 87 5.71 7.94 14.87
C PHE A 87 5.18 6.54 15.18
N PRO A 88 3.89 6.24 14.90
CA PRO A 88 3.39 4.87 14.91
C PRO A 88 4.12 4.05 13.86
N ALA A 89 4.82 3.01 14.32
CA ALA A 89 5.60 2.13 13.47
C ALA A 89 5.25 0.66 13.73
N VAL A 90 5.21 -0.13 12.66
CA VAL A 90 5.01 -1.57 12.73
C VAL A 90 6.13 -2.26 11.96
N MET A 91 6.81 -3.18 12.63
CA MET A 91 7.84 -4.04 12.04
C MET A 91 7.27 -5.41 11.68
N TYR A 92 7.57 -5.84 10.47
CA TYR A 92 7.30 -7.17 9.96
C TYR A 92 8.63 -7.86 9.70
N MET A 93 8.77 -9.09 10.19
CA MET A 93 9.92 -9.94 9.91
C MET A 93 9.51 -10.99 8.89
N ARG A 94 10.36 -11.26 7.90
CA ARG A 94 10.11 -12.26 6.86
C ARG A 94 9.76 -13.62 7.46
N GLU A 95 10.42 -13.99 8.54
CA GLU A 95 10.27 -15.29 9.21
C GLU A 95 8.87 -15.44 9.85
N ASN A 96 8.21 -14.33 10.18
CA ASN A 96 6.94 -14.26 10.89
C ASN A 96 5.80 -13.64 10.07
N VAL A 97 5.99 -13.48 8.75
CA VAL A 97 5.00 -12.81 7.86
C VAL A 97 3.86 -13.73 7.42
N ASP A 98 3.97 -15.04 7.67
CA ASP A 98 2.99 -16.06 7.26
C ASP A 98 1.50 -15.72 7.57
N PRO A 99 1.12 -15.18 8.75
CA PRO A 99 -0.27 -14.85 9.03
C PRO A 99 -0.80 -13.62 8.25
N CYS A 100 0.08 -12.78 7.72
CA CYS A 100 -0.26 -11.54 6.99
C CYS A 100 -0.50 -11.82 5.50
N SER A 101 -1.16 -10.88 4.81
CA SER A 101 -1.33 -10.89 3.34
C SER A 101 -1.76 -12.24 2.76
N ARG A 102 -2.75 -12.90 3.38
CA ARG A 102 -3.19 -14.26 2.99
C ARG A 102 -3.72 -14.33 1.55
N HIS A 103 -4.22 -13.22 1.00
CA HIS A 103 -4.67 -13.15 -0.39
C HIS A 103 -3.53 -13.35 -1.41
N VAL A 104 -2.26 -13.23 -0.99
CA VAL A 104 -1.07 -13.50 -1.82
C VAL A 104 -0.80 -15.01 -1.96
N ASP A 105 -1.28 -15.84 -1.04
CA ASP A 105 -0.97 -17.28 -1.01
C ASP A 105 -1.34 -18.03 -2.30
N PRO A 106 -2.51 -17.79 -2.92
CA PRO A 106 -2.87 -18.44 -4.19
C PRO A 106 -1.98 -18.02 -5.36
N ALA A 107 -1.48 -16.79 -5.35
CA ALA A 107 -0.63 -16.24 -6.41
C ALA A 107 0.81 -16.79 -6.36
N PHE A 108 1.25 -17.24 -5.18
CA PHE A 108 2.57 -17.81 -4.93
C PHE A 108 2.44 -19.17 -4.22
N PRO A 109 1.99 -20.23 -4.90
CA PRO A 109 1.81 -21.56 -4.32
C PRO A 109 3.13 -22.15 -3.79
N ILE A 110 3.05 -22.94 -2.70
CA ILE A 110 4.19 -23.74 -2.21
C ILE A 110 4.21 -25.03 -3.03
N ASN A 111 5.37 -25.34 -3.60
CA ASN A 111 5.57 -26.56 -4.37
C ASN A 111 5.81 -27.73 -3.42
N SER A 112 5.04 -28.81 -3.56
CA SER A 112 5.23 -30.07 -2.80
C SER A 112 6.29 -30.97 -3.45
N GLY A 113 7.35 -30.37 -3.99
CA GLY A 113 8.42 -31.07 -4.71
C GLY A 113 9.46 -31.63 -3.75
N SER A 114 10.73 -31.50 -4.11
CA SER A 114 11.85 -31.75 -3.19
C SER A 114 11.86 -30.76 -2.02
N ASP A 115 12.50 -31.13 -0.89
CA ASP A 115 12.67 -30.25 0.27
C ASP A 115 13.24 -28.87 -0.11
N ALA A 116 14.18 -28.84 -1.06
CA ALA A 116 14.78 -27.60 -1.55
C ALA A 116 13.80 -26.72 -2.33
N GLU A 117 12.92 -27.30 -3.14
CA GLU A 117 11.89 -26.58 -3.89
C GLU A 117 10.78 -26.07 -2.97
N GLU A 118 10.41 -26.84 -1.95
CA GLU A 118 9.45 -26.41 -0.93
C GLU A 118 10.00 -25.19 -0.17
N VAL A 119 11.24 -25.25 0.30
CA VAL A 119 11.90 -24.13 0.99
C VAL A 119 11.97 -22.89 0.10
N ALA A 120 12.40 -23.04 -1.17
CA ALA A 120 12.51 -21.93 -2.09
C ALA A 120 11.14 -21.28 -2.40
N SER A 121 10.10 -22.08 -2.63
CA SER A 121 8.75 -21.55 -2.89
C SER A 121 8.13 -20.88 -1.66
N LYS A 122 8.40 -21.40 -0.46
CA LYS A 122 8.02 -20.77 0.80
C LYS A 122 8.72 -19.44 1.02
N ASP A 123 10.01 -19.35 0.74
CA ASP A 123 10.78 -18.11 0.82
C ASP A 123 10.31 -17.06 -0.19
N LEU A 124 10.01 -17.48 -1.42
CA LEU A 124 9.42 -16.60 -2.44
C LEU A 124 8.07 -16.05 -1.98
N ARG A 125 7.18 -16.90 -1.46
CA ARG A 125 5.88 -16.48 -0.92
C ARG A 125 6.03 -15.47 0.22
N ARG A 126 6.93 -15.74 1.18
CA ARG A 126 7.19 -14.81 2.30
C ARG A 126 7.76 -13.48 1.81
N THR A 127 8.63 -13.52 0.80
CA THR A 127 9.15 -12.32 0.12
C THR A 127 8.02 -11.52 -0.52
N ALA A 128 7.12 -12.18 -1.26
CA ALA A 128 5.96 -11.54 -1.87
C ALA A 128 5.01 -10.92 -0.84
N LYS A 129 4.72 -11.61 0.26
CA LYS A 129 3.91 -11.07 1.37
C LYS A 129 4.53 -9.83 2.00
N LEU A 130 5.84 -9.86 2.22
CA LEU A 130 6.56 -8.74 2.82
C LEU A 130 6.61 -7.53 1.87
N ALA A 131 6.77 -7.78 0.56
CA ALA A 131 6.70 -6.75 -0.47
C ALA A 131 5.29 -6.16 -0.59
N ASP A 132 4.26 -7.00 -0.55
CA ASP A 132 2.86 -6.59 -0.57
C ASP A 132 2.48 -5.69 0.61
N ILE A 133 3.01 -5.96 1.81
CA ILE A 133 2.88 -5.05 2.95
C ILE A 133 3.52 -3.69 2.65
N ALA A 134 4.80 -3.67 2.23
CA ALA A 134 5.51 -2.43 1.91
C ALA A 134 4.79 -1.62 0.82
N TYR A 135 4.30 -2.31 -0.21
CA TYR A 135 3.61 -1.73 -1.36
C TYR A 135 2.43 -0.83 -0.96
N ARG A 136 1.59 -1.24 -0.01
CA ARG A 136 0.45 -0.40 0.44
C ARG A 136 0.87 0.95 1.01
N TYR A 137 1.96 0.97 1.76
CA TYR A 137 2.48 2.20 2.36
C TYR A 137 3.18 3.05 1.30
N ILE A 138 3.93 2.45 0.38
CA ILE A 138 4.50 3.15 -0.77
C ILE A 138 3.40 3.77 -1.64
N GLU A 139 2.31 3.05 -1.90
CA GLU A 139 1.13 3.55 -2.61
C GLU A 139 0.40 4.68 -1.86
N SER A 140 0.58 4.73 -0.54
CA SER A 140 0.12 5.84 0.31
C SER A 140 1.05 7.07 0.25
N GLY A 141 2.15 6.99 -0.52
CA GLY A 141 3.24 7.94 -0.51
C GLY A 141 4.14 7.84 0.74
N LEU A 142 3.92 6.88 1.63
CA LEU A 142 4.67 6.76 2.88
C LEU A 142 5.99 6.03 2.66
N PRO A 143 7.13 6.58 3.12
CA PRO A 143 8.42 5.89 3.06
C PRO A 143 8.41 4.64 3.95
N VAL A 144 9.05 3.58 3.48
CA VAL A 144 9.14 2.29 4.19
C VAL A 144 10.61 1.94 4.42
N ILE A 145 11.00 1.67 5.66
CA ILE A 145 12.37 1.22 5.96
C ILE A 145 12.46 -0.28 5.67
N LEU A 146 13.42 -0.67 4.85
CA LEU A 146 13.75 -2.05 4.52
C LEU A 146 15.08 -2.42 5.17
N GLY A 147 15.06 -3.41 6.06
CA GLY A 147 16.27 -3.92 6.72
C GLY A 147 16.70 -5.27 6.15
N THR A 148 17.97 -5.38 5.78
CA THR A 148 18.64 -6.61 5.36
C THR A 148 19.40 -7.20 6.56
N SER A 149 20.25 -8.21 6.35
CA SER A 149 21.12 -8.75 7.40
C SER A 149 22.19 -7.76 7.89
N ASN A 150 22.58 -6.78 7.08
CA ASN A 150 23.70 -5.88 7.36
C ASN A 150 23.48 -4.43 6.92
N HIS A 151 22.31 -4.11 6.36
CA HIS A 151 22.03 -2.80 5.78
C HIS A 151 20.58 -2.38 6.02
N ALA A 152 20.32 -1.07 5.94
CA ALA A 152 18.98 -0.51 6.00
C ALA A 152 18.84 0.58 4.93
N VAL A 153 17.75 0.52 4.18
CA VAL A 153 17.43 1.46 3.09
C VAL A 153 15.98 1.92 3.22
N VAL A 154 15.60 2.96 2.49
CA VAL A 154 14.21 3.47 2.49
C VAL A 154 13.60 3.30 1.11
N ALA A 155 12.51 2.54 1.00
CA ALA A 155 11.69 2.49 -0.20
C ALA A 155 10.68 3.64 -0.23
N ILE A 156 10.53 4.27 -1.40
CA ILE A 156 9.76 5.50 -1.58
C ILE A 156 8.86 5.50 -2.83
N GLY A 157 8.96 4.48 -3.67
CA GLY A 157 8.21 4.39 -4.92
C GLY A 157 8.33 3.00 -5.52
N HIS A 158 7.72 2.80 -6.69
CA HIS A 158 7.80 1.53 -7.40
C HIS A 158 7.63 1.70 -8.90
N THR A 159 8.10 0.71 -9.65
CA THR A 159 7.78 0.56 -11.08
C THR A 159 6.45 -0.18 -11.25
N TYR A 160 5.92 -0.22 -12.47
CA TYR A 160 4.66 -0.89 -12.76
C TYR A 160 4.67 -1.57 -14.12
N ASP A 161 4.30 -2.84 -14.17
CA ASP A 161 4.12 -3.62 -15.39
C ASP A 161 2.62 -3.79 -15.71
N HIS A 162 2.17 -3.04 -16.70
CA HIS A 162 0.79 -3.13 -17.21
C HIS A 162 0.56 -4.40 -18.05
N THR A 163 1.62 -5.03 -18.56
CA THR A 163 1.54 -6.21 -19.43
C THR A 163 1.38 -7.53 -18.67
N ALA A 164 1.51 -7.50 -17.34
CA ALA A 164 1.27 -8.63 -16.45
C ALA A 164 -0.22 -9.03 -16.40
N THR A 165 -0.74 -9.60 -17.49
CA THR A 165 -2.17 -9.99 -17.63
C THR A 165 -2.56 -11.18 -16.75
N SER A 166 -1.60 -11.98 -16.32
CA SER A 166 -1.80 -13.10 -15.39
C SER A 166 -1.75 -12.69 -13.91
N ALA A 167 -1.54 -11.41 -13.60
CA ALA A 167 -1.48 -10.94 -12.22
C ALA A 167 -2.84 -11.12 -11.53
N THR A 168 -2.84 -11.81 -10.41
CA THR A 168 -4.00 -12.07 -9.54
C THR A 168 -4.00 -11.20 -8.29
N VAL A 169 -2.85 -10.61 -7.98
CA VAL A 169 -2.63 -9.67 -6.87
C VAL A 169 -1.76 -8.52 -7.35
N ALA A 170 -1.98 -7.32 -6.79
CA ALA A 170 -1.31 -6.10 -7.27
C ALA A 170 0.22 -6.19 -7.24
N ILE A 171 0.80 -6.85 -6.23
CA ILE A 171 2.25 -6.98 -6.11
C ILE A 171 2.91 -7.71 -7.29
N GLN A 172 2.19 -8.57 -8.03
CA GLN A 172 2.71 -9.22 -9.23
C GLN A 172 2.93 -8.22 -10.40
N ARG A 173 2.31 -7.04 -10.34
CA ARG A 173 2.49 -5.96 -11.32
C ARG A 173 3.64 -5.04 -10.98
N ILE A 174 4.39 -5.31 -9.91
CA ILE A 174 5.43 -4.42 -9.41
C ILE A 174 6.79 -5.10 -9.61
N PRO A 175 7.57 -4.72 -10.64
CA PRO A 175 8.89 -5.31 -10.87
C PRO A 175 9.92 -4.92 -9.81
N SER A 176 9.93 -3.65 -9.41
CA SER A 176 10.93 -3.06 -8.51
C SER A 176 10.34 -1.97 -7.62
N PHE A 177 10.98 -1.77 -6.46
CA PHE A 177 10.82 -0.57 -5.65
C PHE A 177 11.94 0.43 -5.92
N PHE A 178 11.61 1.72 -5.88
CA PHE A 178 12.61 2.78 -5.81
C PHE A 178 13.06 2.95 -4.36
N ILE A 179 14.37 2.86 -4.12
CA ILE A 179 14.98 2.96 -2.81
C ILE A 179 15.99 4.11 -2.75
N ASN A 180 16.13 4.69 -1.56
CA ASN A 180 17.26 5.53 -1.20
C ASN A 180 18.26 4.69 -0.42
N ASN A 181 19.45 4.56 -0.98
CA ASN A 181 20.56 3.82 -0.41
C ASN A 181 21.69 4.83 -0.09
N ASP A 182 22.05 4.97 1.17
CA ASP A 182 23.08 5.91 1.61
C ASP A 182 24.47 5.61 1.03
N ALA A 183 24.74 4.35 0.67
CA ALA A 183 26.00 3.92 0.08
C ALA A 183 26.09 4.17 -1.43
N ASN A 184 24.96 4.14 -2.15
CA ASN A 184 24.95 4.13 -3.61
C ASN A 184 24.09 5.25 -4.24
N GLY A 185 23.43 6.07 -3.43
CA GLY A 185 22.62 7.20 -3.86
C GLY A 185 21.10 6.94 -3.83
N PRO A 186 20.31 7.98 -4.13
CA PRO A 186 18.86 7.90 -4.15
C PRO A 186 18.31 7.21 -5.41
N TYR A 187 17.02 6.86 -5.39
CA TYR A 187 16.24 6.35 -6.53
C TYR A 187 16.80 5.09 -7.22
N GLN A 188 17.47 4.23 -6.47
CA GLN A 188 17.90 2.95 -7.02
C GLN A 188 16.72 2.01 -7.18
N GLU A 189 16.73 1.19 -8.23
CA GLU A 189 15.75 0.13 -8.37
C GLU A 189 16.18 -1.12 -7.59
N MET A 190 15.31 -1.57 -6.69
CA MET A 190 15.41 -2.84 -5.99
C MET A 190 14.40 -3.82 -6.59
N LEU A 191 14.89 -4.85 -7.28
CA LEU A 191 14.05 -5.87 -7.91
C LEU A 191 13.33 -6.72 -6.84
N LEU A 192 12.03 -6.95 -7.03
CA LEU A 192 11.21 -7.71 -6.07
C LEU A 192 11.37 -9.22 -6.21
N PHE A 193 11.32 -9.71 -7.45
CA PHE A 193 11.27 -11.14 -7.78
C PHE A 193 12.42 -11.60 -8.67
N ALA A 194 13.49 -10.81 -8.74
CA ALA A 194 14.71 -11.14 -9.44
C ALA A 194 15.93 -10.76 -8.59
N LYS A 195 17.06 -11.42 -8.86
CA LYS A 195 18.35 -11.10 -8.27
C LYS A 195 19.27 -10.55 -9.35
N ASP A 196 20.00 -9.51 -8.99
CA ASP A 196 21.13 -8.96 -9.73
C ASP A 196 22.35 -9.13 -8.82
N VAL A 197 23.46 -9.68 -9.34
CA VAL A 197 24.60 -10.13 -8.51
C VAL A 197 25.24 -8.96 -7.77
N ASP A 198 25.20 -7.77 -8.37
CA ASP A 198 25.89 -6.58 -7.87
C ASP A 198 24.94 -5.57 -7.22
N LYS A 199 23.65 -5.89 -7.07
CA LYS A 199 22.66 -4.98 -6.51
C LYS A 199 21.83 -5.64 -5.43
N LEU A 200 21.38 -4.80 -4.50
CA LEU A 200 20.48 -5.23 -3.45
C LEU A 200 19.14 -5.68 -4.06
N SER A 201 18.69 -6.88 -3.70
CA SER A 201 17.40 -7.42 -4.10
C SER A 201 16.42 -7.41 -2.93
N PHE A 202 15.12 -7.36 -3.22
CA PHE A 202 14.11 -7.53 -2.16
C PHE A 202 14.20 -8.92 -1.52
N PHE A 203 14.78 -9.92 -2.21
CA PHE A 203 15.12 -11.21 -1.60
C PHE A 203 16.09 -11.10 -0.41
N ASP A 204 16.82 -10.01 -0.25
CA ASP A 204 17.74 -9.81 0.87
C ASP A 204 17.06 -9.12 2.07
N VAL A 205 15.85 -8.58 1.86
CA VAL A 205 15.09 -7.87 2.89
C VAL A 205 14.52 -8.85 3.93
N ARG A 206 14.97 -8.69 5.17
CA ARG A 206 14.53 -9.48 6.33
C ARG A 206 13.43 -8.78 7.11
N THR A 207 13.43 -7.46 7.11
CA THR A 207 12.49 -6.64 7.88
C THR A 207 11.92 -5.52 7.04
N VAL A 208 10.62 -5.28 7.24
CA VAL A 208 9.90 -4.10 6.72
C VAL A 208 9.37 -3.34 7.91
N ILE A 209 9.71 -2.07 8.02
CA ILE A 209 9.18 -1.17 9.05
C ILE A 209 8.35 -0.11 8.34
N THR A 210 7.05 -0.19 8.57
CA THR A 210 6.06 0.75 8.05
C THR A 210 5.82 1.84 9.07
N VAL A 211 5.61 3.07 8.61
CA VAL A 211 5.30 4.23 9.45
C VAL A 211 4.06 4.91 8.90
N ALA A 212 3.13 5.26 9.78
CA ALA A 212 1.92 5.98 9.44
C ALA A 212 1.85 7.32 10.20
N PRO A 213 1.01 8.27 9.75
CA PRO A 213 0.73 9.46 10.54
C PRO A 213 0.18 9.11 11.94
N PRO A 214 0.45 9.92 12.99
CA PRO A 214 0.04 9.65 14.37
C PRO A 214 -1.45 9.36 14.56
N GLU A 215 -2.31 9.92 13.71
CA GLU A 215 -3.76 9.73 13.79
C GLU A 215 -4.26 8.44 13.13
N VAL A 216 -3.38 7.61 12.56
CA VAL A 216 -3.72 6.35 11.92
C VAL A 216 -3.38 5.19 12.85
N THR A 217 -4.38 4.38 13.20
CA THR A 217 -4.23 3.23 14.10
C THR A 217 -4.50 1.90 13.41
N LEU A 218 -5.33 1.88 12.38
CA LEU A 218 -5.60 0.71 11.56
C LEU A 218 -4.48 0.52 10.53
N LYS A 219 -3.97 -0.71 10.44
CA LYS A 219 -2.92 -1.08 9.48
C LYS A 219 -3.50 -1.31 8.08
N GLY A 220 -2.70 -1.06 7.04
CA GLY A 220 -3.13 -1.16 5.65
C GLY A 220 -3.62 -2.57 5.26
N GLU A 221 -2.98 -3.63 5.74
CA GLU A 221 -3.37 -5.01 5.48
C GLU A 221 -4.71 -5.40 6.12
N GLU A 222 -5.03 -4.82 7.28
CA GLU A 222 -6.31 -5.04 7.96
C GLU A 222 -7.42 -4.23 7.26
N ALA A 223 -7.12 -3.03 6.77
CA ALA A 223 -8.06 -2.23 5.97
C ALA A 223 -8.42 -2.92 4.66
N GLU A 224 -7.44 -3.51 3.95
CA GLU A 224 -7.71 -4.26 2.73
C GLU A 224 -8.51 -5.54 3.00
N LEU A 225 -8.24 -6.22 4.12
CA LEU A 225 -9.03 -7.37 4.53
C LEU A 225 -10.50 -6.96 4.74
N MET A 226 -10.77 -5.87 5.46
CA MET A 226 -12.13 -5.33 5.62
C MET A 226 -12.79 -4.98 4.29
N ALA A 227 -12.04 -4.37 3.36
CA ALA A 227 -12.54 -4.05 2.03
C ALA A 227 -12.90 -5.33 1.23
N THR A 228 -12.02 -6.33 1.25
CA THR A 228 -12.23 -7.61 0.57
C THR A 228 -13.45 -8.35 1.16
N GLU A 229 -13.55 -8.42 2.48
CA GLU A 229 -14.69 -9.03 3.17
C GLU A 229 -16.00 -8.29 2.87
N CYS A 230 -15.98 -6.95 2.75
CA CYS A 230 -17.13 -6.16 2.36
C CYS A 230 -17.62 -6.52 0.96
N ILE A 231 -16.71 -6.55 -0.03
CA ILE A 231 -17.05 -6.93 -1.41
C ILE A 231 -17.57 -8.37 -1.47
N ASP A 232 -16.87 -9.31 -0.83
CA ASP A 232 -17.24 -10.71 -0.82
C ASP A 232 -18.60 -10.94 -0.14
N GLY A 233 -18.88 -10.23 0.95
CA GLY A 233 -20.16 -10.30 1.65
C GLY A 233 -21.31 -9.82 0.76
N VAL A 234 -21.12 -8.71 0.06
CA VAL A 234 -22.11 -8.15 -0.88
C VAL A 234 -22.34 -9.08 -2.08
N LEU A 235 -21.27 -9.66 -2.64
CA LEU A 235 -21.38 -10.56 -3.79
C LEU A 235 -22.07 -11.88 -3.43
N LYS A 236 -21.89 -12.38 -2.21
CA LYS A 236 -22.49 -13.63 -1.72
C LYS A 236 -23.90 -13.44 -1.13
N GLU A 237 -24.38 -12.21 -1.01
CA GLU A 237 -25.71 -11.91 -0.48
C GLU A 237 -26.80 -12.49 -1.41
N PRO A 238 -27.71 -13.35 -0.90
CA PRO A 238 -28.82 -13.88 -1.69
C PRO A 238 -29.86 -12.78 -1.96
N VAL A 239 -30.19 -12.55 -3.23
CA VAL A 239 -31.10 -11.48 -3.66
C VAL A 239 -32.49 -12.04 -4.05
N THR A 240 -32.55 -13.31 -4.46
CA THR A 240 -33.80 -13.97 -4.87
C THR A 240 -34.20 -15.08 -3.91
N LYS A 241 -35.49 -15.44 -3.94
CA LYS A 241 -36.00 -16.60 -3.17
C LYS A 241 -35.40 -17.94 -3.64
N SER A 242 -34.90 -18.00 -4.88
CA SER A 242 -34.17 -19.14 -5.45
C SER A 242 -32.73 -19.26 -4.91
N GLY A 243 -32.25 -18.25 -4.17
CA GLY A 243 -30.90 -18.25 -3.61
C GLY A 243 -29.82 -17.71 -4.55
N GLU A 244 -30.19 -17.07 -5.66
CA GLU A 244 -29.20 -16.42 -6.54
C GLU A 244 -28.56 -15.25 -5.80
N THR A 245 -27.24 -15.19 -5.87
CA THR A 245 -26.47 -14.15 -5.20
C THR A 245 -26.36 -12.91 -6.09
N LEU A 246 -25.99 -11.78 -5.50
CA LEU A 246 -25.72 -10.58 -6.30
C LEU A 246 -24.61 -10.82 -7.33
N GLY A 247 -23.60 -11.62 -6.97
CA GLY A 247 -22.51 -12.00 -7.87
C GLY A 247 -22.98 -12.78 -9.11
N ASP A 248 -24.06 -13.55 -8.99
CA ASP A 248 -24.65 -14.28 -10.12
C ASP A 248 -25.48 -13.36 -11.04
N LEU A 249 -26.16 -12.37 -10.45
CA LEU A 249 -27.06 -11.46 -11.17
C LEU A 249 -26.32 -10.31 -11.87
N LEU A 250 -25.24 -9.81 -11.30
CA LEU A 250 -24.49 -8.68 -11.86
C LEU A 250 -24.01 -8.95 -13.32
N PRO A 251 -23.39 -10.10 -13.64
CA PRO A 251 -23.05 -10.44 -15.02
C PRO A 251 -24.25 -10.60 -15.96
N GLN A 252 -25.43 -10.98 -15.45
CA GLN A 252 -26.63 -11.07 -16.28
C GLN A 252 -27.15 -9.69 -16.67
N MET A 253 -27.01 -8.71 -15.76
CA MET A 253 -27.43 -7.32 -15.98
C MET A 253 -26.41 -6.48 -16.75
N ARG A 254 -25.12 -6.74 -16.53
CA ARG A 254 -23.97 -6.06 -17.13
C ARG A 254 -22.95 -7.15 -17.56
N PRO A 255 -23.09 -7.74 -18.77
CA PRO A 255 -22.23 -8.83 -19.23
C PRO A 255 -20.72 -8.53 -19.17
N GLU A 256 -20.34 -7.26 -19.34
CA GLU A 256 -18.96 -6.80 -19.22
C GLU A 256 -18.37 -6.98 -17.80
N PHE A 257 -19.19 -7.11 -16.76
CA PHE A 257 -18.71 -7.36 -15.40
C PHE A 257 -18.23 -8.81 -15.21
N SER A 258 -18.64 -9.74 -16.07
CA SER A 258 -18.29 -11.17 -15.95
C SER A 258 -16.77 -11.41 -15.84
N PRO A 259 -15.92 -10.92 -16.76
CA PRO A 259 -14.46 -11.07 -16.61
C PRO A 259 -13.91 -10.31 -15.39
N TRP A 260 -14.43 -9.12 -15.09
CA TRP A 260 -13.90 -8.27 -14.02
C TRP A 260 -14.22 -8.80 -12.61
N LEU A 261 -15.34 -9.50 -12.45
CA LEU A 261 -15.71 -10.10 -11.17
C LEU A 261 -15.00 -11.43 -10.91
N LYS A 262 -14.60 -12.16 -11.96
CA LYS A 262 -13.87 -13.44 -11.82
C LYS A 262 -12.48 -13.25 -11.22
N GLN A 263 -11.79 -12.19 -11.61
CA GLN A 263 -10.44 -11.88 -11.15
C GLN A 263 -10.39 -10.42 -10.69
N ARG A 264 -10.42 -10.25 -9.37
CA ARG A 264 -10.38 -8.96 -8.71
C ARG A 264 -8.97 -8.70 -8.18
N GLU A 265 -8.45 -7.52 -8.47
CA GLU A 265 -7.20 -7.02 -7.92
C GLU A 265 -7.49 -5.83 -7.02
N TYR A 266 -6.86 -5.80 -5.84
CA TYR A 266 -7.04 -4.74 -4.85
C TYR A 266 -5.77 -3.90 -4.75
N ARG A 267 -5.95 -2.57 -4.77
CA ARG A 267 -4.90 -1.60 -4.49
C ARG A 267 -5.33 -0.75 -3.30
N THR A 268 -4.64 -0.89 -2.18
CA THR A 268 -4.99 -0.21 -0.93
C THR A 268 -3.96 0.84 -0.56
N TYR A 269 -4.42 2.07 -0.31
CA TYR A 269 -3.57 3.19 0.10
C TYR A 269 -4.28 4.09 1.10
N LEU A 270 -3.48 4.80 1.91
CA LEU A 270 -3.93 5.81 2.85
C LEU A 270 -3.96 7.18 2.15
N MET A 271 -4.96 7.98 2.46
CA MET A 271 -4.97 9.39 2.08
C MET A 271 -5.72 10.24 3.10
N ARG A 272 -5.51 11.55 3.06
CA ARG A 272 -6.33 12.50 3.83
C ARG A 272 -7.75 12.52 3.28
N SER A 273 -8.75 12.53 4.15
CA SER A 273 -10.16 12.59 3.74
C SER A 273 -10.49 13.84 2.93
N VAL A 274 -9.88 14.98 3.26
CA VAL A 274 -10.01 16.22 2.47
C VAL A 274 -9.51 16.06 1.03
N MET A 275 -8.45 15.27 0.81
CA MET A 275 -7.95 14.99 -0.54
C MET A 275 -8.91 14.05 -1.28
N LEU A 276 -9.48 13.05 -0.58
CA LEU A 276 -10.49 12.16 -1.16
C LEU A 276 -11.71 12.96 -1.63
N GLN A 277 -12.20 13.87 -0.80
CA GLN A 277 -13.31 14.75 -1.15
C GLN A 277 -13.00 15.64 -2.36
N GLN A 278 -11.79 16.19 -2.44
CA GLN A 278 -11.35 16.98 -3.61
C GLN A 278 -11.28 16.13 -4.88
N GLU A 279 -10.75 14.90 -4.80
CA GLU A 279 -10.70 13.94 -5.91
C GLU A 279 -12.11 13.55 -6.37
N ILE A 280 -13.06 13.34 -5.43
CA ILE A 280 -14.47 13.08 -5.75
C ILE A 280 -15.10 14.28 -6.47
N GLN A 281 -14.90 15.51 -5.98
CA GLN A 281 -15.41 16.73 -6.60
C GLN A 281 -14.84 16.93 -8.01
N LEU A 282 -13.54 16.70 -8.19
CA LEU A 282 -12.90 16.76 -9.50
C LEU A 282 -13.44 15.67 -10.43
N GLY A 283 -13.56 14.44 -9.93
CA GLY A 283 -14.12 13.31 -10.67
C GLY A 283 -15.56 13.57 -11.13
N MET A 284 -16.40 14.20 -10.31
CA MET A 284 -17.74 14.63 -10.72
C MET A 284 -17.71 15.70 -11.81
N ARG A 285 -16.82 16.70 -11.68
CA ARG A 285 -16.68 17.78 -12.68
C ARG A 285 -16.22 17.25 -14.04
N LEU A 286 -15.30 16.28 -14.04
CA LEU A 286 -14.77 15.65 -15.24
C LEU A 286 -15.65 14.49 -15.76
N GLY A 287 -16.73 14.14 -15.07
CA GLY A 287 -17.61 13.04 -15.45
C GLY A 287 -17.03 11.63 -15.18
N HIS A 288 -15.92 11.52 -14.46
CA HIS A 288 -15.32 10.25 -14.06
C HIS A 288 -16.07 9.57 -12.90
N ILE A 289 -16.77 10.36 -12.08
CA ILE A 289 -17.63 9.88 -11.00
C ILE A 289 -19.04 10.41 -11.24
N ARG A 290 -20.03 9.52 -11.25
CA ARG A 290 -21.43 9.92 -11.42
C ARG A 290 -21.86 10.82 -10.25
N ARG A 291 -22.49 11.95 -10.56
CA ARG A 291 -22.93 12.96 -9.58
C ARG A 291 -23.68 12.38 -8.38
N GLN A 292 -24.61 11.45 -8.60
CA GLN A 292 -25.37 10.80 -7.51
C GLN A 292 -24.49 10.02 -6.52
N ALA A 293 -23.46 9.33 -7.01
CA ALA A 293 -22.51 8.61 -6.17
C ALA A 293 -21.57 9.59 -5.44
N GLY A 294 -21.05 10.59 -6.16
CA GLY A 294 -20.16 11.60 -5.60
C GLY A 294 -20.84 12.46 -4.53
N GLU A 295 -22.07 12.92 -4.75
CA GLU A 295 -22.85 13.66 -3.74
C GLU A 295 -23.08 12.84 -2.48
N LYS A 296 -23.30 11.52 -2.61
CA LYS A 296 -23.42 10.61 -1.46
C LYS A 296 -22.13 10.44 -0.69
N LEU A 297 -20.99 10.33 -1.36
CA LEU A 297 -19.68 10.25 -0.70
C LEU A 297 -19.35 11.55 0.04
N LEU A 298 -19.61 12.72 -0.56
CA LEU A 298 -19.22 14.00 0.02
C LEU A 298 -19.94 14.37 1.32
N VAL A 299 -21.09 13.75 1.61
CA VAL A 299 -21.87 14.03 2.83
C VAL A 299 -21.54 13.08 3.98
N LEU A 300 -20.64 12.11 3.77
CA LEU A 300 -20.22 11.18 4.81
C LEU A 300 -19.25 11.84 5.79
N ASP A 301 -19.29 11.37 7.03
CA ASP A 301 -18.34 11.78 8.06
C ASP A 301 -17.06 10.94 7.95
N TYR A 302 -15.95 11.62 7.71
CA TYR A 302 -14.65 10.99 7.51
C TYR A 302 -13.68 11.39 8.64
N PRO A 303 -12.88 10.43 9.14
CA PRO A 303 -11.72 10.75 9.97
C PRO A 303 -10.67 11.53 9.15
N LYS A 304 -9.63 12.06 9.80
CA LYS A 304 -8.58 12.85 9.13
C LYS A 304 -7.91 12.08 7.97
N TYR A 305 -7.68 10.78 8.16
CA TYR A 305 -7.15 9.88 7.14
C TYR A 305 -8.08 8.71 6.92
N VAL A 306 -8.15 8.20 5.70
CA VAL A 306 -8.92 7.01 5.35
C VAL A 306 -8.05 6.07 4.53
N TRP A 307 -8.29 4.78 4.70
CA TRP A 307 -7.80 3.77 3.76
C TRP A 307 -8.79 3.66 2.62
N VAL A 308 -8.28 3.67 1.39
CA VAL A 308 -9.06 3.46 0.17
C VAL A 308 -8.52 2.22 -0.50
N SER A 309 -9.39 1.24 -0.73
CA SER A 309 -9.09 0.03 -1.51
C SER A 309 -9.81 0.12 -2.84
N GLU A 310 -9.07 0.39 -3.91
CA GLU A 310 -9.58 0.32 -5.28
C GLU A 310 -9.68 -1.15 -5.72
N ILE A 311 -10.81 -1.51 -6.33
CA ILE A 311 -11.05 -2.86 -6.84
C ILE A 311 -11.04 -2.80 -8.35
N SER A 312 -10.11 -3.50 -8.97
CA SER A 312 -9.97 -3.57 -10.42
C SER A 312 -9.89 -5.01 -10.92
N SER A 313 -9.54 -5.18 -12.18
CA SER A 313 -9.30 -6.46 -12.84
C SER A 313 -8.14 -6.30 -13.84
N PRO A 314 -7.51 -7.41 -14.29
CA PRO A 314 -6.44 -7.33 -15.26
C PRO A 314 -6.82 -6.55 -16.53
N ASP A 315 -8.04 -6.74 -17.02
CA ASP A 315 -8.55 -6.06 -18.22
C ASP A 315 -8.64 -4.53 -18.03
N LEU A 316 -9.01 -4.07 -16.83
CA LEU A 316 -9.14 -2.66 -16.51
C LEU A 316 -7.78 -1.99 -16.20
N LEU A 317 -6.79 -2.78 -15.83
CA LEU A 317 -5.43 -2.33 -15.47
C LEU A 317 -4.42 -2.44 -16.61
N ASN A 318 -4.71 -3.22 -17.66
CA ASN A 318 -3.86 -3.42 -18.83
C ASN A 318 -3.90 -2.19 -19.77
N GLN A 319 -3.43 -1.06 -19.25
CA GLN A 319 -3.28 0.20 -19.97
C GLN A 319 -1.90 0.78 -19.63
N ALA A 320 -1.11 1.09 -20.66
CA ALA A 320 0.21 1.68 -20.50
C ALA A 320 0.11 3.02 -19.75
N ASP A 321 -0.75 3.91 -20.25
CA ASP A 321 -1.07 5.19 -19.62
C ASP A 321 -1.95 4.98 -18.39
N MET A 322 -1.44 5.40 -17.23
CA MET A 322 -2.15 5.33 -15.96
C MET A 322 -3.46 6.11 -15.97
N ALA A 323 -3.58 7.18 -16.77
CA ALA A 323 -4.81 7.95 -16.91
C ALA A 323 -5.98 7.15 -17.50
N ASN A 324 -5.68 6.08 -18.26
CA ASN A 324 -6.68 5.24 -18.91
C ASN A 324 -7.05 4.00 -18.10
N ARG A 325 -6.31 3.71 -17.01
CA ARG A 325 -6.63 2.62 -16.10
C ARG A 325 -7.93 2.92 -15.37
N LYS A 326 -8.69 1.86 -15.10
CA LYS A 326 -10.00 1.95 -14.47
C LYS A 326 -10.10 1.00 -13.29
N CYS A 327 -11.12 1.19 -12.48
CA CYS A 327 -11.50 0.27 -11.42
C CYS A 327 -13.02 0.03 -11.44
N LEU A 328 -13.42 -1.15 -10.98
CA LEU A 328 -14.81 -1.55 -10.81
C LEU A 328 -15.45 -0.88 -9.59
N GLY A 329 -14.64 -0.26 -8.74
CA GLY A 329 -15.09 0.46 -7.57
C GLY A 329 -13.98 0.73 -6.56
N PHE A 330 -14.39 1.22 -5.39
CA PHE A 330 -13.53 1.37 -4.22
C PHE A 330 -14.33 1.19 -2.92
N VAL A 331 -13.61 0.80 -1.86
CA VAL A 331 -14.10 0.79 -0.47
C VAL A 331 -13.31 1.82 0.32
N VAL A 332 -14.00 2.60 1.15
CA VAL A 332 -13.39 3.54 2.10
C VAL A 332 -13.50 2.96 3.49
N VAL A 333 -12.37 2.83 4.16
CA VAL A 333 -12.25 2.28 5.52
C VAL A 333 -11.69 3.34 6.47
N ASP A 334 -12.27 3.39 7.66
CA ASP A 334 -11.82 4.25 8.75
C ASP A 334 -10.42 3.86 9.23
N SER A 335 -9.46 4.78 9.11
CA SER A 335 -8.07 4.55 9.53
C SER A 335 -7.88 4.48 11.06
N THR A 336 -8.93 4.77 11.83
CA THR A 336 -8.96 4.71 13.30
C THR A 336 -9.75 3.52 13.85
N ALA A 337 -10.38 2.73 12.97
CA ALA A 337 -11.18 1.58 13.40
C ALA A 337 -10.30 0.51 14.07
N PRO A 338 -10.81 -0.20 15.09
CA PRO A 338 -10.12 -1.37 15.61
C PRO A 338 -10.04 -2.48 14.55
N SER A 339 -8.93 -3.21 14.53
CA SER A 339 -8.77 -4.38 13.65
C SER A 339 -9.92 -5.38 13.82
N ARG A 340 -10.35 -6.01 12.73
CA ARG A 340 -11.43 -7.02 12.71
C ARG A 340 -12.80 -6.54 13.22
N THR A 341 -13.08 -5.24 13.06
CA THR A 341 -14.40 -4.65 13.28
C THR A 341 -15.00 -4.17 11.96
N ASN A 342 -16.24 -3.67 11.98
CA ASN A 342 -16.83 -3.03 10.81
C ASN A 342 -16.32 -1.59 10.65
N GLY A 343 -15.11 -1.43 10.12
CA GLY A 343 -14.48 -0.14 9.85
C GLY A 343 -14.84 0.48 8.49
N VAL A 344 -15.67 -0.18 7.68
CA VAL A 344 -16.08 0.33 6.37
C VAL A 344 -16.97 1.55 6.56
N ILE A 345 -16.65 2.65 5.88
CA ILE A 345 -17.45 3.89 5.85
C ILE A 345 -18.39 3.86 4.64
N ALA A 346 -17.85 3.48 3.48
CA ALA A 346 -18.59 3.43 2.23
C ALA A 346 -17.99 2.43 1.25
N MET A 347 -18.83 1.97 0.33
CA MET A 347 -18.43 1.17 -0.82
C MET A 347 -19.15 1.69 -2.06
N HIS A 348 -18.41 1.92 -3.13
CA HIS A 348 -18.96 2.10 -4.48
C HIS A 348 -18.37 1.04 -5.38
N PHE A 349 -19.15 0.03 -5.78
CA PHE A 349 -18.64 -1.14 -6.51
C PHE A 349 -19.70 -1.71 -7.45
N ALA A 350 -19.33 -1.92 -8.73
CA ALA A 350 -20.21 -2.52 -9.75
C ALA A 350 -21.62 -1.87 -9.79
N ASP A 351 -21.65 -0.54 -9.87
CA ASP A 351 -22.84 0.33 -9.79
C ASP A 351 -23.61 0.34 -8.46
N LEU A 352 -23.18 -0.46 -7.48
CA LEU A 352 -23.76 -0.49 -6.16
C LEU A 352 -23.06 0.51 -5.24
N PHE A 353 -23.85 1.24 -4.46
CA PHE A 353 -23.35 2.09 -3.40
C PHE A 353 -23.91 1.66 -2.05
N LEU A 354 -23.02 1.54 -1.07
CA LEU A 354 -23.34 1.33 0.34
C LEU A 354 -22.76 2.49 1.15
N ASP A 355 -23.59 3.12 1.97
CA ASP A 355 -23.10 3.89 3.11
C ASP A 355 -23.29 3.08 4.40
N VAL A 356 -22.27 3.09 5.25
CA VAL A 356 -22.29 2.40 6.55
C VAL A 356 -22.28 3.47 7.63
N PRO A 357 -23.44 3.88 8.14
CA PRO A 357 -23.50 4.88 9.21
C PRO A 357 -22.80 4.37 10.47
N ARG A 358 -21.91 5.19 11.03
CA ARG A 358 -21.17 4.89 12.28
C ARG A 358 -22.11 4.57 13.45
N ASP A 359 -23.27 5.24 13.49
CA ASP A 359 -24.21 5.18 14.60
C ASP A 359 -25.25 4.05 14.48
N ALA A 360 -25.32 3.37 13.33
CA ALA A 360 -26.34 2.35 13.07
C ALA A 360 -25.70 1.06 12.50
N PRO A 361 -25.07 0.24 13.36
CA PRO A 361 -24.27 -0.92 12.95
C PRO A 361 -25.07 -2.05 12.28
N GLN A 362 -26.38 -1.91 12.09
CA GLN A 362 -27.25 -3.01 11.63
C GLN A 362 -27.84 -2.82 10.22
N ARG A 363 -27.82 -1.62 9.61
CA ARG A 363 -28.32 -1.44 8.23
C ARG A 363 -27.52 -0.38 7.47
N ALA A 364 -26.66 -0.84 6.56
CA ALA A 364 -26.11 0.00 5.51
C ALA A 364 -27.25 0.45 4.58
N ASN A 365 -27.28 1.71 4.15
CA ASN A 365 -28.23 2.09 3.11
C ASN A 365 -27.67 1.70 1.75
N ARG A 366 -28.53 1.12 0.92
CA ARG A 366 -28.17 0.57 -0.37
C ARG A 366 -28.78 1.38 -1.50
N TYR A 367 -27.94 1.76 -2.45
CA TYR A 367 -28.34 2.50 -3.64
C TYR A 367 -27.75 1.86 -4.89
N VAL A 368 -28.47 1.94 -6.01
CA VAL A 368 -27.99 1.45 -7.30
C VAL A 368 -27.87 2.64 -8.25
N PHE A 369 -26.65 2.95 -8.65
CA PHE A 369 -26.31 4.02 -9.58
C PHE A 369 -25.87 3.42 -10.91
N ARG A 370 -26.82 2.90 -11.71
CA ARG A 370 -26.53 2.18 -12.96
C ARG A 370 -25.63 2.98 -13.91
N GLY A 371 -24.54 2.38 -14.40
CA GLY A 371 -23.55 3.04 -15.25
C GLY A 371 -22.69 4.07 -14.50
N SER A 372 -22.49 3.88 -13.20
CA SER A 372 -21.52 4.67 -12.41
C SER A 372 -20.15 4.02 -12.36
N THR A 373 -20.03 2.78 -12.86
CA THR A 373 -18.78 2.03 -12.97
C THR A 373 -18.60 1.48 -14.40
N PRO A 374 -17.35 1.26 -14.85
CA PRO A 374 -16.11 1.48 -14.12
C PRO A 374 -15.77 2.98 -13.96
N ILE A 375 -15.03 3.32 -12.90
CA ILE A 375 -14.50 4.68 -12.67
C ILE A 375 -13.01 4.70 -13.01
N ARG A 376 -12.44 5.90 -13.12
CA ARG A 376 -11.00 6.09 -13.36
C ARG A 376 -10.21 5.68 -12.13
N HIS A 377 -9.11 4.96 -12.33
CA HIS A 377 -8.15 4.64 -11.28
C HIS A 377 -7.45 5.90 -10.79
N ARG A 378 -7.15 6.00 -9.49
CA ARG A 378 -6.40 7.14 -8.96
C ARG A 378 -5.02 7.19 -9.61
N VAL A 379 -4.73 8.36 -10.15
CA VAL A 379 -3.40 8.80 -10.57
C VAL A 379 -2.87 9.61 -9.41
N SER A 380 -1.79 9.21 -8.75
CA SER A 380 -1.17 10.04 -7.72
C SER A 380 -0.90 11.41 -8.32
N PRO A 381 -1.39 12.52 -7.73
CA PRO A 381 -1.11 13.84 -8.26
C PRO A 381 0.39 14.11 -8.17
N ASP A 382 0.95 14.68 -9.24
CA ASP A 382 2.31 15.24 -9.30
C ASP A 382 2.54 16.32 -8.23
#